data_AF-A0A6A5YAA4-F1
#
_entry.id   AF-A0A6A5YAA4-F1
#
_cell.length_a   1.000
_cell.length_b   1.000
_cell.length_c   1.000
_cell.angle_alpha   90.00
_cell.angle_beta   90.00
_cell.angle_gamma   90.00
#
_symmetry.space_group_name_H-M   'P 1'
#
loop_
_entity.id
_entity.type
_entity.pdbx_description
1 polymer ?
#
loop_
_entity_poly.entity_id
_entity_poly.type
_entity_poly.pdbx_seq_one_letter_code
_entity_poly.pdbx_strand_id
1 'polypeptide(L)'
;MRSFVLLSFLGGLALVSAQTKPKCESQCPLVKCPATDAATLCRCKNTRERLCKEMCPDYQPLYLPCPISPPTNSPIPPPCENKACPMVWPQSCYCMNSIKSACFAKCGGEAPTLQECPPLSQPSFVTLAALAVVDSTKPTPKPQPTGANPVCGGGRGNYRTCEEGWTCIKNPYKPGCGPECDGLGVCVKDRMCGGFAGFACGTKGQVCVDDPRDDCDPKRGGADCGGLCMWEEKVQEE
;
A
#
# COMPACT_ATOMS: atom_id res chain seq x y z
N MET A 1 10.49 112.89 -23.81
CA MET A 1 11.03 111.56 -23.47
C MET A 1 9.89 110.76 -22.85
N ARG A 2 9.47 109.69 -23.52
CA ARG A 2 8.33 108.84 -23.17
C ARG A 2 8.84 107.60 -22.43
N SER A 3 8.14 107.18 -21.38
CA SER A 3 7.84 105.75 -21.18
C SER A 3 6.71 105.59 -20.16
N PHE A 4 5.62 104.97 -20.63
CA PHE A 4 4.43 104.56 -19.90
C PHE A 4 4.27 103.03 -20.08
N VAL A 5 4.15 102.33 -18.95
CA VAL A 5 3.03 101.42 -18.57
C VAL A 5 2.71 100.12 -19.35
N LEU A 6 2.62 99.03 -18.56
CA LEU A 6 1.84 97.75 -18.66
C LEU A 6 2.12 96.73 -19.78
N LEU A 7 2.20 95.43 -19.44
CA LEU A 7 1.07 94.46 -19.44
C LEU A 7 1.57 93.00 -19.28
N SER A 8 0.90 92.23 -18.42
CA SER A 8 1.02 90.76 -18.31
C SER A 8 0.37 90.08 -19.53
N PHE A 9 0.99 89.02 -20.10
CA PHE A 9 0.25 88.01 -20.87
C PHE A 9 0.91 86.63 -20.80
N LEU A 10 0.07 85.64 -20.49
CA LEU A 10 0.28 84.19 -20.58
C LEU A 10 0.36 83.71 -22.04
N GLY A 11 0.96 82.53 -22.25
CA GLY A 11 0.71 81.66 -23.42
C GLY A 11 1.97 81.33 -24.21
N GLY A 12 2.32 80.09 -24.53
CA GLY A 12 1.74 78.79 -24.25
C GLY A 12 2.79 77.73 -24.61
N LEU A 13 3.09 76.82 -23.68
CA LEU A 13 3.79 75.60 -24.02
C LEU A 13 2.81 74.72 -24.80
N ALA A 14 3.04 74.58 -26.09
CA ALA A 14 2.39 73.56 -26.91
C ALA A 14 2.77 72.19 -26.34
N LEU A 15 1.87 71.59 -25.57
CA LEU A 15 1.89 70.15 -25.34
C LEU A 15 1.60 69.49 -26.68
N VAL A 16 2.66 69.09 -27.37
CA VAL A 16 2.58 68.03 -28.38
C VAL A 16 2.11 66.79 -27.63
N SER A 17 0.81 66.53 -27.65
CA SER A 17 0.31 65.19 -27.35
C SER A 17 0.92 64.27 -28.40
N ALA A 18 2.00 63.59 -28.03
CA ALA A 18 2.39 62.37 -28.71
C ALA A 18 1.21 61.42 -28.59
N GLN A 19 0.33 61.42 -29.59
CA GLN A 19 -0.59 60.31 -29.83
C GLN A 19 0.30 59.14 -30.22
N THR A 20 0.83 58.47 -29.21
CA THR A 20 1.34 57.12 -29.35
C THR A 20 0.19 56.31 -29.93
N LYS A 21 0.40 55.78 -31.13
CA LYS A 21 -0.55 54.84 -31.76
C LYS A 21 -0.99 53.86 -30.66
N PRO A 22 -2.29 53.57 -30.52
CA PRO A 22 -2.73 52.60 -29.52
C PRO A 22 -1.98 51.31 -29.81
N LYS A 23 -1.15 50.88 -28.86
CA LYS A 23 -0.40 49.62 -28.96
C LYS A 23 -1.43 48.54 -29.29
N CYS A 24 -1.17 47.69 -30.28
CA CYS A 24 -2.11 46.65 -30.74
C CYS A 24 -2.69 45.83 -29.56
N GLU A 25 -1.88 45.67 -28.50
CA GLU A 25 -2.25 45.11 -27.20
C GLU A 25 -3.55 45.68 -26.58
N SER A 26 -3.83 46.98 -26.77
CA SER A 26 -5.07 47.63 -26.31
C SER A 26 -6.32 47.20 -27.06
N GLN A 27 -6.17 46.52 -28.18
CA GLN A 27 -7.26 45.99 -29.02
C GLN A 27 -7.47 44.48 -28.84
N CYS A 28 -6.72 43.84 -27.93
CA CYS A 28 -6.83 42.41 -27.73
C CYS A 28 -8.21 42.00 -27.20
N PRO A 29 -8.75 40.86 -27.68
CA PRO A 29 -10.11 40.45 -27.36
C PRO A 29 -10.25 40.15 -25.87
N LEU A 30 -11.27 40.76 -25.26
CA LEU A 30 -11.67 40.47 -23.89
C LEU A 30 -12.50 39.18 -23.86
N VAL A 31 -11.94 38.12 -23.29
CA VAL A 31 -12.67 36.86 -23.07
C VAL A 31 -13.26 36.85 -21.65
N LYS A 32 -14.52 36.43 -21.52
CA LYS A 32 -15.14 36.17 -20.20
C LYS A 32 -14.74 34.77 -19.75
N CYS A 33 -13.86 34.69 -18.76
CA CYS A 33 -13.45 33.40 -18.21
C CYS A 33 -14.32 33.00 -17.02
N PRO A 34 -14.87 31.78 -17.00
CA PRO A 34 -15.59 31.26 -15.85
C PRO A 34 -14.61 31.05 -14.69
N ALA A 35 -15.01 31.46 -13.48
CA ALA A 35 -14.21 31.34 -12.27
C ALA A 35 -14.57 30.10 -11.41
N THR A 36 -15.37 29.18 -11.96
CA THR A 36 -15.91 28.01 -11.25
C THR A 36 -14.87 26.90 -11.03
N ASP A 37 -13.83 26.85 -11.85
CA ASP A 37 -12.76 25.87 -11.77
C ASP A 37 -11.42 26.54 -12.11
N ALA A 38 -10.40 26.35 -11.26
CA ALA A 38 -9.10 26.99 -11.38
C ALA A 38 -8.37 26.58 -12.68
N ALA A 39 -8.54 25.33 -13.12
CA ALA A 39 -7.94 24.83 -14.35
C ALA A 39 -8.65 25.40 -15.59
N THR A 40 -9.97 25.49 -15.58
CA THR A 40 -10.78 26.10 -16.65
C THR A 40 -10.55 27.60 -16.76
N LEU A 41 -10.46 28.30 -15.62
CA LEU A 41 -10.07 29.71 -15.57
C LEU A 41 -8.68 29.93 -16.18
N CYS A 42 -7.70 29.10 -15.81
CA CYS A 42 -6.35 29.19 -16.35
C CYS A 42 -6.30 28.92 -17.86
N ARG A 43 -6.94 27.86 -18.34
CA ARG A 43 -7.02 27.54 -19.78
C ARG A 43 -7.68 28.66 -20.57
N CYS A 44 -8.72 29.27 -20.02
CA CYS A 44 -9.36 30.42 -20.63
C CYS A 44 -8.43 31.65 -20.70
N LYS A 45 -7.69 31.95 -19.62
CA LYS A 45 -6.70 33.03 -19.62
C LYS A 45 -5.60 32.80 -20.66
N ASN A 46 -5.05 31.59 -20.75
CA ASN A 46 -4.05 31.24 -21.76
C ASN A 46 -4.61 31.33 -23.20
N THR A 47 -5.90 31.04 -23.38
CA THR A 47 -6.56 31.21 -24.68
C THR A 47 -6.65 32.68 -25.08
N ARG A 48 -6.90 33.60 -24.13
CA ARG A 48 -6.84 35.06 -24.37
C ARG A 48 -5.47 35.50 -24.87
N GLU A 49 -4.41 35.02 -24.22
CA GLU A 49 -3.02 35.33 -24.56
C GLU A 49 -2.69 34.89 -25.99
N ARG A 50 -3.13 33.69 -26.38
CA ARG A 50 -2.96 33.17 -27.74
C ARG A 50 -3.69 34.02 -28.77
N LEU A 51 -4.96 34.36 -28.53
CA LEU A 51 -5.76 35.18 -29.44
C LEU A 51 -5.16 36.59 -29.62
N CYS A 52 -4.62 37.17 -28.54
CA CYS A 52 -3.92 38.46 -28.59
C CYS A 52 -2.64 38.36 -29.43
N LYS A 53 -1.88 37.25 -29.32
CA LYS A 53 -0.69 36.99 -30.16
C LYS A 53 -1.02 36.81 -31.64
N GLU A 54 -2.13 36.13 -31.95
CA GLU A 54 -2.59 35.92 -33.34
C GLU A 54 -2.98 37.25 -34.00
N MET A 55 -3.60 38.17 -33.24
CA MET A 55 -3.99 39.49 -33.71
C MET A 55 -2.83 40.49 -33.75
N CYS A 56 -1.90 40.37 -32.79
CA CYS A 56 -0.78 41.28 -32.60
C CYS A 56 0.55 40.50 -32.65
N PRO A 57 1.24 40.44 -33.81
CA PRO A 57 2.47 39.67 -33.97
C PRO A 57 3.59 40.04 -33.00
N ASP A 58 3.64 41.30 -32.55
CA ASP A 58 4.65 41.80 -31.61
C ASP A 58 4.29 41.57 -30.14
N TYR A 59 3.08 41.08 -29.83
CA TYR A 59 2.67 40.76 -28.47
C TYR A 59 3.49 39.60 -27.90
N GLN A 60 3.84 39.64 -26.62
CA GLN A 60 4.51 38.53 -25.93
C GLN A 60 3.52 37.86 -24.97
N PRO A 61 2.98 36.68 -25.31
CA PRO A 61 1.99 36.02 -24.46
C PRO A 61 2.62 35.49 -23.18
N LEU A 62 1.94 35.70 -22.05
CA LEU A 62 2.36 35.17 -20.76
C LEU A 62 1.49 33.95 -20.39
N TYR A 63 1.95 32.77 -20.77
CA TYR A 63 1.23 31.53 -20.44
C TYR A 63 1.44 31.13 -18.98
N LEU A 64 0.33 30.89 -18.29
CA LEU A 64 0.30 30.38 -16.93
C LEU A 64 0.39 28.85 -16.96
N PRO A 65 1.17 28.20 -16.08
CA PRO A 65 1.10 26.76 -15.89
C PRO A 65 -0.25 26.42 -15.26
N CYS A 66 -1.14 25.79 -16.02
CA CYS A 66 -2.47 25.47 -15.51
C CYS A 66 -2.44 24.24 -14.61
N PRO A 67 -3.18 24.27 -13.48
CA PRO A 67 -3.39 23.07 -12.70
C PRO A 67 -4.11 22.06 -13.58
N ILE A 68 -3.71 20.80 -13.46
CA ILE A 68 -4.43 19.69 -14.08
C ILE A 68 -5.78 19.66 -13.36
N SER A 69 -6.90 19.80 -14.10
CA SER A 69 -8.21 19.58 -13.49
C SER A 69 -8.17 18.22 -12.80
N PRO A 70 -8.57 18.11 -11.52
CA PRO A 70 -8.80 16.78 -10.95
C PRO A 70 -9.77 16.06 -11.90
N PRO A 71 -9.54 14.76 -12.20
CA PRO A 71 -10.42 14.02 -13.06
C PRO A 71 -11.86 14.22 -12.57
N THR A 72 -12.71 14.66 -13.50
CA THR A 72 -14.16 14.75 -13.32
C THR A 72 -14.62 13.52 -12.57
N ASN A 73 -15.42 13.71 -11.52
CA ASN A 73 -16.07 12.67 -10.73
C ASN A 73 -16.94 11.73 -11.60
N SER A 74 -16.35 10.88 -12.43
CA SER A 74 -16.73 9.48 -12.44
C SER A 74 -16.09 8.89 -11.18
N PRO A 75 -16.78 8.05 -10.41
CA PRO A 75 -16.12 7.32 -9.35
C PRO A 75 -14.99 6.56 -10.02
N ILE A 76 -13.75 7.00 -9.80
CA ILE A 76 -12.59 6.16 -10.07
C ILE A 76 -12.89 4.93 -9.23
N PRO A 77 -13.19 3.78 -9.86
CA PRO A 77 -13.41 2.59 -9.08
C PRO A 77 -12.16 2.40 -8.23
N PRO A 78 -12.31 2.08 -6.93
CA PRO A 78 -11.18 2.02 -6.03
C PRO A 78 -10.08 1.15 -6.67
N PRO A 79 -8.81 1.56 -6.57
CA PRO A 79 -7.72 0.77 -7.13
C PRO A 79 -7.86 -0.65 -6.61
N CYS A 80 -7.88 -1.63 -7.52
CA CYS A 80 -8.03 -3.01 -7.13
C CYS A 80 -6.91 -3.38 -6.18
N GLU A 81 -7.29 -3.87 -5.00
CA GLU A 81 -6.36 -4.28 -3.97
C GLU A 81 -5.50 -5.43 -4.50
N ASN A 82 -4.19 -5.22 -4.55
CA ASN A 82 -3.24 -6.27 -4.92
C ASN A 82 -3.17 -7.28 -3.78
N LYS A 83 -3.93 -8.36 -3.91
CA LYS A 83 -3.89 -9.49 -2.97
C LYS A 83 -2.79 -10.45 -3.36
N ALA A 84 -1.99 -10.87 -2.39
CA ALA A 84 -0.99 -11.91 -2.59
C ALA A 84 -1.64 -13.30 -2.56
N CYS A 85 -1.13 -14.22 -3.38
CA CYS A 85 -1.52 -15.62 -3.39
C CYS A 85 -0.36 -16.48 -2.87
N PRO A 86 -0.16 -16.62 -1.55
CA PRO A 86 0.98 -17.35 -0.97
C PRO A 86 0.87 -18.88 -1.11
N MET A 87 0.04 -19.38 -2.03
CA MET A 87 -0.16 -20.81 -2.25
C MET A 87 0.81 -21.35 -3.30
N VAL A 88 1.14 -22.63 -3.20
CA VAL A 88 1.95 -23.32 -4.22
C VAL A 88 1.13 -23.54 -5.49
N TRP A 89 1.80 -23.57 -6.64
CA TRP A 89 1.19 -23.94 -7.91
C TRP A 89 0.57 -25.35 -7.85
N PRO A 90 -0.64 -25.62 -8.39
CA PRO A 90 -1.47 -24.75 -9.23
C PRO A 90 -2.46 -23.85 -8.47
N GLN A 91 -2.54 -23.94 -7.13
CA GLN A 91 -3.53 -23.19 -6.35
C GLN A 91 -3.35 -21.67 -6.46
N SER A 92 -2.11 -21.19 -6.58
CA SER A 92 -1.83 -19.77 -6.83
C SER A 92 -2.38 -19.25 -8.16
N CYS A 93 -2.47 -20.09 -9.21
CA CYS A 93 -3.08 -19.72 -10.49
C CYS A 93 -4.55 -19.35 -10.32
N TYR A 94 -5.30 -20.23 -9.66
CA TYR A 94 -6.73 -20.05 -9.40
C TYR A 94 -6.98 -18.83 -8.51
N CYS A 95 -6.15 -18.61 -7.50
CA CYS A 95 -6.21 -17.42 -6.65
C CYS A 95 -5.96 -16.13 -7.43
N MET A 96 -4.95 -16.11 -8.31
CA MET A 96 -4.65 -14.91 -9.10
C MET A 96 -5.78 -14.60 -10.09
N ASN A 97 -6.35 -15.63 -10.72
CA ASN A 97 -7.51 -15.49 -11.58
C ASN A 97 -8.75 -14.99 -10.83
N SER A 98 -8.99 -15.48 -9.61
CA SER A 98 -10.14 -15.06 -8.81
C SER A 98 -10.00 -13.62 -8.32
N ILE A 99 -8.79 -13.15 -8.00
CA ILE A 99 -8.53 -11.74 -7.67
C ILE A 99 -8.83 -10.84 -8.88
N LYS A 100 -8.35 -11.22 -10.06
CA LYS A 100 -8.59 -10.48 -11.31
C LYS A 100 -10.09 -10.42 -11.65
N SER A 101 -10.80 -11.54 -11.57
CA SER A 101 -12.24 -11.58 -11.86
C SER A 101 -13.07 -10.83 -10.81
N ALA A 102 -12.71 -10.92 -9.53
CA ALA A 102 -13.36 -10.16 -8.46
C ALA A 102 -13.10 -8.65 -8.58
N CYS A 103 -11.90 -8.25 -8.98
CA CYS A 103 -11.57 -6.86 -9.30
C CYS A 103 -12.46 -6.36 -10.45
N PHE A 104 -12.52 -7.07 -11.57
CA PHE A 104 -13.39 -6.72 -12.69
C PHE A 104 -14.87 -6.62 -12.29
N ALA A 105 -15.36 -7.56 -11.47
CA ALA A 105 -16.73 -7.55 -10.98
C ALA A 105 -17.05 -6.35 -10.07
N LYS A 106 -16.08 -5.91 -9.25
CA LYS A 106 -16.26 -4.79 -8.30
C LYS A 106 -16.02 -3.43 -8.94
N CYS A 107 -15.03 -3.33 -9.81
CA CYS A 107 -14.48 -2.08 -10.32
C CYS A 107 -14.83 -1.82 -11.79
N GLY A 108 -15.27 -2.83 -12.53
CA GLY A 108 -15.47 -2.74 -13.98
C GLY A 108 -14.15 -2.59 -14.75
N GLY A 109 -14.24 -2.20 -16.02
CA GLY A 109 -13.10 -1.95 -16.90
C GLY A 109 -13.02 -2.93 -18.08
N GLU A 110 -11.81 -3.19 -18.55
CA GLU A 110 -11.54 -4.21 -19.56
C GLU A 110 -11.53 -5.60 -18.91
N ALA A 111 -12.12 -6.60 -19.58
CA ALA A 111 -12.18 -7.95 -19.06
C ALA A 111 -10.77 -8.52 -18.86
N PRO A 112 -10.45 -9.09 -17.68
CA PRO A 112 -9.11 -9.55 -17.40
C PRO A 112 -8.79 -10.83 -18.16
N THR A 113 -7.61 -10.89 -18.77
CA THR A 113 -7.07 -12.15 -19.29
C THR A 113 -6.72 -13.07 -18.12
N LEU A 114 -7.47 -14.17 -18.02
CA LEU A 114 -7.23 -15.23 -17.04
C LEU A 114 -6.14 -16.17 -17.54
N GLN A 115 -5.31 -16.66 -16.62
CA GLN A 115 -4.31 -17.68 -16.90
C GLN A 115 -5.00 -19.05 -17.06
N GLU A 116 -4.52 -19.88 -17.98
CA GLU A 116 -4.93 -21.28 -18.05
C GLU A 116 -4.30 -22.06 -16.88
N CYS A 117 -5.15 -22.53 -15.96
CA CYS A 117 -4.69 -23.26 -14.79
C CYS A 117 -4.81 -24.78 -15.02
N PRO A 118 -3.83 -25.59 -14.59
CA PRO A 118 -3.93 -27.06 -14.65
C PRO A 118 -5.15 -27.58 -13.88
N PRO A 119 -5.85 -28.63 -14.36
CA PRO A 119 -7.04 -29.15 -13.70
C PRO A 119 -6.74 -29.63 -12.28
N LEU A 120 -7.64 -29.33 -11.33
CA LEU A 120 -7.55 -29.75 -9.92
C LEU A 120 -7.90 -31.25 -9.71
N SER A 121 -7.66 -32.07 -10.72
CA SER A 121 -7.88 -33.52 -10.66
C SER A 121 -6.72 -34.19 -9.93
N GLN A 122 -6.85 -34.26 -8.60
CA GLN A 122 -6.30 -35.27 -7.67
C GLN A 122 -4.78 -35.56 -7.70
N PRO A 123 -4.19 -36.08 -6.61
CA PRO A 123 -2.75 -36.07 -6.43
C PRO A 123 -2.10 -37.10 -7.38
N SER A 124 -1.67 -36.65 -8.55
CA SER A 124 -0.58 -37.31 -9.24
C SER A 124 0.67 -37.05 -8.44
N PHE A 125 1.01 -38.03 -7.59
CA PHE A 125 2.39 -38.30 -7.25
C PHE A 125 3.18 -38.39 -8.56
N VAL A 126 3.75 -37.27 -8.97
CA VAL A 126 4.83 -37.32 -9.95
C VAL A 126 6.01 -37.86 -9.15
N THR A 127 6.20 -39.17 -9.26
CA THR A 127 7.46 -39.83 -8.99
C THR A 127 8.50 -39.13 -9.87
N LEU A 128 9.12 -38.07 -9.35
CA LEU A 128 10.32 -37.54 -9.98
C LEU A 128 11.37 -38.62 -9.84
N ALA A 129 11.71 -39.20 -10.99
CA ALA A 129 12.83 -40.08 -11.16
C ALA A 129 14.07 -39.48 -10.47
N ALA A 130 14.79 -40.38 -9.80
CA ALA A 130 16.06 -40.16 -9.14
C ALA A 130 16.98 -39.26 -9.97
N LEU A 131 17.19 -38.04 -9.52
CA LEU A 131 18.40 -37.29 -9.81
C LEU A 131 19.27 -37.35 -8.57
N ALA A 132 20.33 -38.13 -8.72
CA ALA A 132 21.58 -38.15 -7.95
C ALA A 132 21.46 -37.74 -6.48
N VAL A 133 21.34 -38.77 -5.64
CA VAL A 133 21.81 -38.75 -4.25
C VAL A 133 23.28 -38.31 -4.27
N VAL A 134 23.54 -37.02 -4.01
CA VAL A 134 24.78 -36.65 -3.34
C VAL A 134 24.64 -37.19 -1.94
N ASP A 135 25.33 -38.30 -1.74
CA ASP A 135 25.55 -38.96 -0.47
C ASP A 135 26.20 -37.96 0.50
N SER A 136 25.36 -37.30 1.28
CA SER A 136 25.75 -36.72 2.56
C SER A 136 25.03 -37.52 3.64
N THR A 137 25.44 -38.78 3.77
CA THR A 137 25.29 -39.57 4.99
C THR A 137 26.09 -38.94 6.12
N LYS A 138 25.62 -37.79 6.61
CA LYS A 138 25.71 -37.50 8.03
C LYS A 138 24.28 -37.30 8.51
N PRO A 139 23.63 -38.34 9.10
CA PRO A 139 22.40 -38.13 9.82
C PRO A 139 22.72 -37.12 10.92
N THR A 140 22.28 -35.88 10.70
CA THR A 140 22.20 -34.93 11.79
C THR A 140 21.16 -35.53 12.72
N PRO A 141 21.48 -35.80 13.99
CA PRO A 141 20.51 -36.40 14.90
C PRO A 141 19.26 -35.52 14.87
N LYS A 142 18.16 -36.10 14.39
CA LYS A 142 16.83 -35.52 14.53
C LYS A 142 16.72 -35.16 16.01
N PRO A 143 16.58 -33.87 16.38
CA PRO A 143 16.55 -33.50 17.79
C PRO A 143 15.48 -34.34 18.46
N GLN A 144 15.91 -35.19 19.38
CA GLN A 144 15.01 -35.89 20.29
C GLN A 144 14.18 -34.81 20.96
N PRO A 145 12.83 -34.91 21.01
CA PRO A 145 12.00 -33.88 21.61
C PRO A 145 12.46 -33.68 23.04
N THR A 146 13.14 -32.57 23.29
CA THR A 146 13.77 -32.22 24.57
C THR A 146 12.72 -31.88 25.65
N GLY A 147 11.44 -32.20 25.40
CA GLY A 147 10.34 -31.80 26.26
C GLY A 147 10.23 -30.28 26.40
N ALA A 148 10.71 -29.52 25.41
CA ALA A 148 10.75 -28.07 25.42
C ALA A 148 10.46 -27.51 24.02
N ASN A 149 9.80 -26.36 23.95
CA ASN A 149 9.54 -25.67 22.69
C ASN A 149 10.82 -24.95 22.23
N PRO A 150 11.25 -25.05 20.95
CA PRO A 150 12.39 -24.30 20.45
C PRO A 150 12.19 -22.78 20.59
N VAL A 151 13.26 -22.04 20.83
CA VAL A 151 13.21 -20.57 20.96
C VAL A 151 13.23 -19.91 19.58
N CYS A 152 12.37 -18.91 19.38
CA CYS A 152 12.31 -18.10 18.16
C CYS A 152 12.29 -16.60 18.46
N GLY A 153 12.24 -15.77 17.42
CA GLY A 153 12.22 -14.32 17.55
C GLY A 153 13.59 -13.76 17.92
N GLY A 154 13.60 -12.63 18.64
CA GLY A 154 14.79 -11.84 18.90
C GLY A 154 15.01 -10.75 17.84
N GLY A 155 15.52 -9.60 18.26
CA GLY A 155 15.61 -8.42 17.41
C GLY A 155 16.43 -8.58 16.14
N ARG A 156 16.44 -7.52 15.33
CA ARG A 156 16.92 -7.49 13.92
C ARG A 156 18.30 -8.09 13.65
N GLY A 157 19.18 -8.18 14.65
CA GLY A 157 20.51 -8.77 14.52
C GLY A 157 20.59 -10.29 14.74
N ASN A 158 19.60 -10.90 15.42
CA ASN A 158 19.64 -12.30 15.87
C ASN A 158 18.24 -12.95 15.82
N TYR A 159 17.50 -12.73 14.74
CA TYR A 159 16.17 -13.31 14.58
C TYR A 159 16.24 -14.83 14.36
N ARG A 160 15.69 -15.60 15.30
CA ARG A 160 15.60 -17.06 15.26
C ARG A 160 14.29 -17.47 14.60
N THR A 161 14.38 -18.10 13.43
CA THR A 161 13.21 -18.65 12.72
C THR A 161 12.85 -20.04 13.24
N CYS A 162 11.56 -20.35 13.21
CA CYS A 162 11.08 -21.71 13.45
C CYS A 162 11.29 -22.62 12.24
N GLU A 163 11.27 -23.93 12.48
CA GLU A 163 11.27 -24.95 11.43
C GLU A 163 10.00 -24.84 10.56
N GLU A 164 10.02 -25.45 9.37
CA GLU A 164 8.87 -25.43 8.47
C GLU A 164 7.61 -26.01 9.14
N GLY A 165 6.49 -25.28 9.05
CA GLY A 165 5.22 -25.65 9.65
C GLY A 165 5.09 -25.33 11.15
N TRP A 166 6.05 -24.62 11.73
CA TRP A 166 5.98 -24.09 13.09
C TRP A 166 5.83 -22.58 13.05
N THR A 167 5.07 -22.03 13.99
CA THR A 167 4.86 -20.59 14.13
C THR A 167 5.55 -20.08 15.38
N CYS A 168 6.20 -18.91 15.26
CA CYS A 168 6.77 -18.22 16.40
C CYS A 168 5.68 -17.45 17.14
N ILE A 169 5.45 -17.78 18.41
CA ILE A 169 4.50 -17.08 19.27
C ILE A 169 5.18 -16.50 20.50
N LYS A 170 4.51 -15.56 21.16
CA LYS A 170 4.88 -15.14 22.50
C LYS A 170 4.84 -16.35 23.45
N ASN A 171 5.84 -16.46 24.31
CA ASN A 171 5.86 -17.49 25.35
C ASN A 171 4.83 -17.15 26.45
N PRO A 172 3.75 -17.93 26.64
CA PRO A 172 2.72 -17.64 27.63
C PRO A 172 3.22 -17.83 29.08
N TYR A 173 4.34 -18.53 29.29
CA TYR A 173 4.93 -18.76 30.61
C TYR A 173 5.91 -17.67 31.05
N LYS A 174 6.28 -16.74 30.17
CA LYS A 174 7.21 -15.64 30.49
C LYS A 174 6.47 -14.30 30.51
N PRO A 175 6.59 -13.51 31.60
CA PRO A 175 6.07 -12.16 31.61
C PRO A 175 6.89 -11.25 30.69
N GLY A 176 6.29 -10.14 30.28
CA GLY A 176 6.92 -9.18 29.38
C GLY A 176 6.37 -9.27 27.96
N CYS A 177 7.19 -8.84 27.01
CA CYS A 177 6.81 -8.68 25.62
C CYS A 177 7.59 -9.67 24.73
N GLY A 178 6.92 -10.26 23.75
CA GLY A 178 7.41 -11.37 22.93
C GLY A 178 8.02 -10.93 21.59
N PRO A 179 7.96 -11.78 20.55
CA PRO A 179 8.44 -11.48 19.20
C PRO A 179 7.87 -10.18 18.61
N GLU A 180 6.69 -9.74 19.05
CA GLU A 180 6.02 -8.51 18.62
C GLU A 180 6.79 -7.22 18.95
N CYS A 181 7.73 -7.26 19.91
CA CYS A 181 8.59 -6.14 20.28
C CYS A 181 10.07 -6.54 20.23
N ASP A 182 10.45 -7.33 19.22
CA ASP A 182 11.81 -7.82 19.03
C ASP A 182 12.32 -8.74 20.19
N GLY A 183 11.41 -9.23 21.03
CA GLY A 183 11.68 -10.18 22.12
C GLY A 183 11.77 -11.62 21.65
N LEU A 184 12.14 -12.52 22.56
CA LEU A 184 12.15 -13.96 22.30
C LEU A 184 10.74 -14.54 22.42
N GLY A 185 10.48 -15.55 21.60
CA GLY A 185 9.27 -16.36 21.63
C GLY A 185 9.60 -17.85 21.61
N VAL A 186 8.57 -18.66 21.37
CA VAL A 186 8.67 -20.10 21.27
C VAL A 186 8.01 -20.60 20.00
N CYS A 187 8.64 -21.57 19.36
CA CYS A 187 8.09 -22.25 18.21
C CYS A 187 7.05 -23.25 18.67
N VAL A 188 5.86 -23.15 18.10
CA VAL A 188 4.77 -24.09 18.33
C VAL A 188 4.24 -24.59 16.99
N LYS A 189 3.83 -25.85 16.97
CA LYS A 189 3.16 -26.41 15.79
C LYS A 189 1.74 -25.88 15.76
N ASP A 190 1.30 -25.41 14.59
CA ASP A 190 -0.06 -24.88 14.40
C ASP A 190 -1.07 -26.04 14.40
N ARG A 191 -1.39 -26.53 15.60
CA ARG A 191 -2.35 -27.58 15.86
C ARG A 191 -3.23 -27.13 17.02
N MET A 192 -4.50 -26.94 16.70
CA MET A 192 -5.53 -26.60 17.68
C MET A 192 -5.68 -27.72 18.72
N CYS A 193 -5.75 -27.32 19.98
CA CYS A 193 -6.21 -28.14 21.10
C CYS A 193 -7.33 -27.40 21.85
N GLY A 194 -7.99 -28.07 22.79
CA GLY A 194 -9.11 -27.48 23.54
C GLY A 194 -10.32 -27.23 22.64
N GLY A 195 -10.94 -26.07 22.79
CA GLY A 195 -12.19 -25.72 22.14
C GLY A 195 -13.40 -26.51 22.67
N PHE A 196 -14.58 -26.25 22.09
CA PHE A 196 -15.82 -26.95 22.47
C PHE A 196 -15.70 -28.48 22.39
N ALA A 197 -14.86 -28.97 21.47
CA ALA A 197 -14.60 -30.40 21.26
C ALA A 197 -13.54 -30.98 22.21
N GLY A 198 -12.82 -30.16 22.99
CA GLY A 198 -11.80 -30.61 23.94
C GLY A 198 -10.64 -31.36 23.28
N PHE A 199 -10.15 -30.90 22.12
CA PHE A 199 -9.10 -31.61 21.39
C PHE A 199 -7.81 -31.74 22.21
N ALA A 200 -7.36 -32.97 22.41
CA ALA A 200 -6.11 -33.22 23.11
C ALA A 200 -4.88 -32.97 22.22
N CYS A 201 -3.76 -32.64 22.89
CA CYS A 201 -2.48 -32.59 22.23
C CYS A 201 -2.01 -33.97 21.77
N GLY A 202 -1.51 -34.04 20.55
CA GLY A 202 -1.12 -35.31 19.93
C GLY A 202 0.13 -35.95 20.53
N THR A 203 0.93 -35.17 21.24
CA THR A 203 2.17 -35.65 21.86
C THR A 203 1.97 -35.76 23.36
N LYS A 204 2.30 -36.92 23.92
CA LYS A 204 2.23 -37.14 25.37
C LYS A 204 3.18 -36.17 26.10
N GLY A 205 2.64 -35.41 27.04
CA GLY A 205 3.38 -34.41 27.82
C GLY A 205 3.29 -32.98 27.28
N GLN A 206 2.62 -32.76 26.16
CA GLN A 206 2.18 -31.41 25.78
C GLN A 206 0.89 -31.05 26.50
N VAL A 207 0.80 -29.79 26.91
CA VAL A 207 -0.37 -29.18 27.54
C VAL A 207 -0.99 -28.20 26.56
N CYS A 208 -2.32 -28.14 26.58
CA CYS A 208 -3.05 -27.16 25.80
C CYS A 208 -3.02 -25.82 26.51
N VAL A 209 -2.43 -24.81 25.87
CA VAL A 209 -2.38 -23.44 26.39
C VAL A 209 -3.12 -22.50 25.47
N ASP A 210 -3.61 -21.41 26.03
CA ASP A 210 -4.29 -20.34 25.30
C ASP A 210 -3.41 -19.75 24.18
N ASP A 211 -3.98 -19.46 23.01
CA ASP A 211 -3.24 -18.86 21.90
C ASP A 211 -3.14 -17.34 22.10
N PRO A 212 -1.95 -16.78 22.38
CA PRO A 212 -1.79 -15.34 22.60
C PRO A 212 -2.05 -14.49 21.36
N ARG A 213 -2.31 -15.10 20.20
CA ARG A 213 -2.65 -14.43 18.94
C ARG A 213 -4.15 -14.21 18.77
N ASP A 214 -4.99 -14.82 19.61
CA ASP A 214 -6.43 -14.65 19.57
C ASP A 214 -6.96 -13.83 20.75
N ASP A 215 -8.21 -13.38 20.63
CA ASP A 215 -8.90 -12.60 21.67
C ASP A 215 -9.76 -13.51 22.59
N CYS A 216 -9.61 -14.84 22.49
CA CYS A 216 -10.45 -15.83 23.16
C CYS A 216 -9.83 -16.24 24.50
N ASP A 217 -10.05 -15.43 25.55
CA ASP A 217 -9.54 -15.75 26.88
C ASP A 217 -10.42 -16.82 27.59
N PRO A 218 -9.91 -18.04 27.85
CA PRO A 218 -10.66 -19.09 28.52
C PRO A 218 -11.05 -18.74 29.95
N LYS A 219 -10.38 -17.76 30.59
CA LYS A 219 -10.71 -17.27 31.94
C LYS A 219 -11.84 -16.23 31.94
N ARG A 220 -12.16 -15.62 30.79
CA ARG A 220 -13.13 -14.52 30.68
C ARG A 220 -14.39 -14.85 29.89
N GLY A 221 -14.51 -16.04 29.31
CA GLY A 221 -15.80 -16.41 28.71
C GLY A 221 -15.87 -17.56 27.73
N GLY A 222 -14.94 -18.51 27.70
CA GLY A 222 -15.09 -19.66 26.81
C GLY A 222 -14.39 -20.93 27.29
N ALA A 223 -15.17 -21.96 27.65
CA ALA A 223 -14.71 -23.35 27.56
C ALA A 223 -14.44 -23.77 26.11
N ASP A 224 -14.87 -22.94 25.15
CA ASP A 224 -14.83 -23.18 23.72
C ASP A 224 -13.60 -22.58 23.03
N CYS A 225 -12.68 -21.97 23.79
CA CYS A 225 -11.47 -21.39 23.21
C CYS A 225 -10.49 -22.48 22.79
N GLY A 226 -10.02 -22.35 21.55
CA GLY A 226 -8.93 -23.16 21.04
C GLY A 226 -7.61 -22.74 21.70
N GLY A 227 -6.65 -23.65 21.69
CA GLY A 227 -5.31 -23.38 22.18
C GLY A 227 -4.24 -24.02 21.31
N LEU A 228 -3.01 -23.88 21.76
CA LEU A 228 -1.81 -24.42 21.14
C LEU A 228 -1.16 -25.46 22.03
N CYS A 229 -0.67 -26.53 21.41
CA CYS A 229 0.02 -27.59 22.12
C CYS A 229 1.46 -27.20 22.42
N MET A 230 1.75 -27.02 23.70
CA MET A 230 3.06 -26.60 24.18
C MET A 230 3.62 -27.58 25.20
N TRP A 231 4.93 -27.73 25.20
CA TRP A 231 5.61 -28.30 26.36
C TRP A 231 5.54 -27.32 27.53
N GLU A 232 5.23 -27.82 28.72
CA GLU A 232 5.45 -27.04 29.95
C GLU A 232 6.94 -26.80 30.09
N GLU A 233 7.36 -25.54 30.21
CA GLU A 233 8.71 -25.25 30.64
C GLU A 233 8.87 -25.82 32.05
N LYS A 234 9.54 -26.97 32.17
CA LYS A 234 10.09 -27.37 33.45
C LYS A 234 11.04 -26.26 33.84
N VAL A 235 10.67 -25.48 34.85
CA VAL A 235 11.56 -24.52 35.51
C VAL A 235 12.81 -25.33 35.86
N GLN A 236 13.89 -25.13 35.13
CA GLN A 236 15.20 -25.57 35.61
C GLN A 236 15.49 -24.63 36.77
N GLU A 237 15.17 -25.08 37.98
CA GLU A 237 15.71 -24.53 39.21
C GLU A 237 17.23 -24.74 39.13
N GLU A 238 17.96 -23.70 38.76
CA GLU A 238 19.36 -23.50 39.14
C GLU A 238 19.44 -22.43 40.23
#